data_AF-A0A9P1L319-F1
#
_entry.id   AF-A0A9P1L319-F1
#
_cell.length_a   1.000
_cell.length_b   1.000
_cell.length_c   1.000
_cell.angle_alpha   90.00
_cell.angle_beta   90.00
_cell.angle_gamma   90.00
#
_symmetry.space_group_name_H-M   'P 1'
#
loop_
_entity.id
_entity.type
_entity.pdbx_description
1 polymer ?
#
loop_
_entity_poly.entity_id
_entity_poly.type
_entity_poly.pdbx_seq_one_letter_code
_entity_poly.pdbx_strand_id
1 'polypeptide(L)'
;MTREIIKREDAKLVLSLLFLAWTLELFVKDGMNIAILIMFSYIGHKYFGNIKNSEEYKNYEFIDEEKYKKGLKKFTIFIDIYVAIRIISILLSKYNGYTMIESLLLVILMVPYESYLSKKYVKCIHNKDENIKNVFMKYKFITIILSIVFMIFTVAFFTDLNEGKEKGFVKVFDYEYSLNSNNNKREVSIKSNSMDSTIIEDNKNEKYFDKYINKASIWMDFQALKVYSYFGMAFMGLMMLVQNIKYKTKYEVKSTMNIIFLGGFIIFAMIGINEIHNNIENDLITYMSEYMY
;
A
#
# COMPACT_ATOMS: atom_id res chain seq x y z
N MET A 1 30.85 18.03 -15.71
CA MET A 1 31.34 17.33 -14.51
C MET A 1 30.80 18.09 -13.31
N THR A 2 29.67 17.68 -12.75
CA THR A 2 29.04 18.35 -11.59
C THR A 2 28.56 17.26 -10.63
N ARG A 3 29.52 16.76 -9.84
CA ARG A 3 29.23 15.96 -8.65
C ARG A 3 28.80 16.90 -7.53
N GLU A 4 27.70 16.50 -6.88
CA GLU A 4 27.46 16.59 -5.44
C GLU A 4 27.58 17.98 -4.79
N ILE A 5 26.45 18.68 -4.76
CA ILE A 5 26.07 19.43 -3.57
C ILE A 5 24.64 19.06 -3.26
N ILE A 6 24.45 18.03 -2.43
CA ILE A 6 23.27 17.97 -1.57
C ILE A 6 23.30 19.31 -0.81
N LYS A 7 22.36 20.22 -1.08
CA LYS A 7 22.37 21.57 -0.49
C LYS A 7 22.51 21.41 1.03
N ARG A 8 23.41 22.17 1.66
CA ARG A 8 23.72 22.12 3.12
C ARG A 8 22.45 22.14 3.99
N GLU A 9 21.39 22.75 3.48
CA GLU A 9 20.06 22.80 4.09
C GLU A 9 19.31 21.46 4.06
N ASP A 10 19.41 20.68 2.99
CA ASP A 10 18.77 19.37 2.89
C ASP A 10 19.49 18.34 3.78
N ALA A 11 20.82 18.45 3.90
CA ALA A 11 21.59 17.63 4.86
C ALA A 11 21.23 17.95 6.32
N LYS A 12 21.07 19.25 6.66
CA LYS A 12 20.56 19.67 7.99
C LYS A 12 19.15 19.16 8.25
N LEU A 13 18.30 19.16 7.22
CA LEU A 13 16.94 18.65 7.30
C LEU A 13 16.93 17.16 7.64
N VAL A 14 17.67 16.35 6.89
CA VAL A 14 17.82 14.91 7.12
C VAL A 14 18.39 14.62 8.52
N LEU A 15 19.38 15.39 8.98
CA LEU A 15 19.92 15.24 10.34
C LEU A 15 18.89 15.59 11.43
N SER A 16 18.16 16.69 11.25
CA SER A 16 17.11 17.08 12.20
C SER A 16 15.97 16.07 12.26
N LEU A 17 15.69 15.40 11.14
CA LEU A 17 14.70 14.34 11.04
C LEU A 17 15.14 13.06 11.74
N LEU A 18 16.38 12.63 11.54
CA LEU A 18 16.94 11.48 12.26
C LEU A 18 16.91 11.74 13.77
N PHE A 19 17.26 12.95 14.20
CA PHE A 19 17.20 13.32 15.60
C PHE A 19 15.77 13.34 16.17
N LEU A 20 14.80 13.91 15.43
CA LEU A 20 13.39 13.97 15.82
C LEU A 20 12.73 12.59 15.84
N ALA A 21 13.04 11.73 14.87
CA ALA A 21 12.58 10.36 14.83
C ALA A 21 13.13 9.52 15.97
N TRP A 22 14.44 9.66 16.25
CA TRP A 22 15.10 8.92 17.32
C TRP A 22 14.63 9.38 18.70
N THR A 23 14.40 10.67 18.89
CA THR A 23 13.81 11.19 20.14
C THR A 23 12.36 10.74 20.31
N LEU A 24 11.52 10.78 19.28
CA LEU A 24 10.13 10.29 19.37
C LEU A 24 10.06 8.80 19.70
N GLU A 25 10.92 7.97 19.13
CA GLU A 25 10.98 6.53 19.41
C GLU A 25 11.26 6.22 20.89
N LEU A 26 12.00 7.08 21.58
CA LEU A 26 12.29 6.91 23.02
C LEU A 26 11.06 7.14 23.91
N PHE A 27 10.06 7.88 23.44
CA PHE A 27 8.88 8.26 24.24
C PHE A 27 7.58 7.61 23.76
N VAL A 28 7.52 7.18 22.50
CA VAL A 28 6.31 6.66 21.85
C VAL A 28 6.67 5.40 21.08
N LYS A 29 5.94 4.31 21.33
CA LYS A 29 6.01 3.09 20.51
C LYS A 29 5.64 3.45 19.08
N ASP A 30 6.47 3.08 18.10
CA ASP A 30 6.34 3.51 16.70
C ASP A 30 6.59 5.03 16.49
N GLY A 31 7.38 5.67 17.35
CA GLY A 31 7.71 7.10 17.25
C GLY A 31 8.44 7.48 15.96
N MET A 32 9.27 6.58 15.43
CA MET A 32 9.96 6.73 14.13
C MET A 32 8.95 6.79 12.97
N ASN A 33 7.90 5.97 13.03
CA ASN A 33 6.82 5.95 12.04
C ASN A 33 6.02 7.25 12.03
N ILE A 34 5.73 7.79 13.22
CA ILE A 34 5.07 9.09 13.40
C ILE A 34 5.95 10.23 12.86
N ALA A 35 7.26 10.19 13.11
CA ALA A 35 8.20 11.19 12.61
C ALA A 35 8.26 11.23 11.08
N ILE A 36 8.23 10.07 10.41
CA ILE A 36 8.20 9.97 8.95
C ILE A 36 6.90 10.57 8.39
N LEU A 37 5.75 10.33 9.02
CA LEU A 37 4.48 10.93 8.61
C LEU A 37 4.48 12.46 8.73
N ILE A 38 5.00 13.00 9.84
CA ILE A 38 5.17 14.45 10.02
C ILE A 38 6.10 15.03 8.95
N MET A 39 7.14 14.29 8.54
CA MET A 39 8.04 14.69 7.46
C MET A 39 7.31 14.83 6.13
N PHE A 40 6.36 13.96 5.79
CA PHE A 40 5.58 14.09 4.56
C PHE A 40 4.71 15.35 4.54
N SER A 41 4.09 15.70 5.67
CA SER A 41 3.39 16.98 5.83
C SER A 41 4.37 18.15 5.61
N TYR A 42 5.53 18.13 6.28
CA TYR A 42 6.56 19.16 6.14
C TYR A 42 7.05 19.32 4.68
N ILE A 43 7.37 18.21 3.99
CA ILE A 43 7.78 18.20 2.59
C ILE A 43 6.67 18.79 1.71
N GLY A 44 5.41 18.41 1.95
CA GLY A 44 4.26 18.98 1.25
C GLY A 44 4.19 20.50 1.39
N HIS A 45 4.42 21.04 2.59
CA HIS A 45 4.44 22.50 2.82
C HIS A 45 5.66 23.17 2.19
N LYS A 46 6.86 22.58 2.31
CA LYS A 46 8.09 23.14 1.75
C LYS A 46 8.06 23.19 0.22
N TYR A 47 7.66 22.11 -0.43
CA TYR A 47 7.72 21.98 -1.88
C TYR A 47 6.44 22.44 -2.60
N PHE A 48 5.25 22.21 -2.04
CA PHE A 48 4.00 22.63 -2.68
C PHE A 48 3.42 23.93 -2.10
N GLY A 49 3.57 24.16 -0.80
CA GLY A 49 3.12 25.38 -0.13
C GLY A 49 3.99 26.61 -0.49
N ASN A 50 5.30 26.42 -0.59
CA ASN A 50 6.29 27.48 -0.86
C ASN A 50 6.92 27.42 -2.26
N ILE A 51 6.25 26.78 -3.22
CA ILE A 51 6.80 26.51 -4.55
C ILE A 51 7.33 27.76 -5.29
N LYS A 52 6.77 28.95 -5.00
CA LYS A 52 7.22 30.24 -5.56
C LYS A 52 8.69 30.56 -5.31
N ASN A 53 9.27 30.01 -4.26
CA ASN A 53 10.65 30.25 -3.86
C ASN A 53 11.63 29.25 -4.51
N SER A 54 11.14 28.25 -5.24
CA SER A 54 12.00 27.32 -5.96
C SER A 54 12.55 27.96 -7.25
N GLU A 55 13.81 27.65 -7.58
CA GLU A 55 14.43 28.11 -8.83
C GLU A 55 13.70 27.57 -10.06
N GLU A 56 13.15 26.37 -9.96
CA GLU A 56 12.42 25.70 -11.03
C GLU A 56 11.12 26.43 -11.39
N TYR A 57 10.39 26.92 -10.38
CA TYR A 57 9.15 27.70 -10.55
C TYR A 57 9.34 28.99 -11.36
N LYS A 58 10.53 29.60 -11.30
CA LYS A 58 10.83 30.82 -12.08
C LYS A 58 10.87 30.58 -13.58
N ASN A 59 10.98 29.31 -14.01
CA ASN A 59 11.04 28.91 -15.41
C ASN A 59 9.68 28.49 -15.99
N TYR A 60 8.60 28.65 -15.23
CA TYR A 60 7.26 28.22 -15.63
C TYR A 60 6.53 29.39 -16.28
N GLU A 61 6.02 29.18 -17.49
CA GLU A 61 4.98 30.05 -18.05
C GLU A 61 3.62 29.48 -17.68
N PHE A 62 2.75 30.27 -17.04
CA PHE A 62 1.45 29.78 -16.57
C PHE A 62 0.30 30.16 -17.52
N ILE A 63 -0.66 29.24 -17.67
CA ILE A 63 -1.99 29.52 -18.20
C ILE A 63 -2.85 30.19 -17.10
N ASP A 64 -2.78 29.66 -15.86
CA ASP A 64 -3.50 30.20 -14.71
C ASP A 64 -2.71 29.90 -13.41
N GLU A 65 -1.87 30.84 -13.02
CA GLU A 65 -0.95 30.69 -11.90
C GLU A 65 -1.68 30.55 -10.54
N GLU A 66 -2.81 31.24 -10.37
CA GLU A 66 -3.60 31.20 -9.14
C GLU A 66 -4.26 29.83 -8.94
N LYS A 67 -4.85 29.26 -9.99
CA LYS A 67 -5.45 27.93 -9.90
C LYS A 67 -4.42 26.83 -9.69
N TYR A 68 -3.22 26.96 -10.29
CA TYR A 68 -2.10 26.06 -10.04
C TYR A 68 -1.73 26.04 -8.54
N LYS A 69 -1.48 27.22 -7.96
CA LYS A 69 -1.15 27.36 -6.52
C LYS A 69 -2.25 26.85 -5.61
N LYS A 70 -3.51 27.18 -5.92
CA LYS A 70 -4.67 26.73 -5.13
C LYS A 70 -4.80 25.21 -5.18
N GLY A 71 -4.51 24.59 -6.33
CA GLY A 71 -4.48 23.13 -6.49
C GLY A 71 -3.42 22.47 -5.62
N LEU A 72 -2.19 22.99 -5.63
CA LEU A 72 -1.08 22.50 -4.81
C LEU A 72 -1.39 22.65 -3.32
N LYS A 73 -1.87 23.82 -2.89
CA LYS A 73 -2.24 24.08 -1.48
C LYS A 73 -3.34 23.13 -0.99
N LYS A 74 -4.36 22.85 -1.81
CA LYS A 74 -5.41 21.87 -1.47
C LYS A 74 -4.85 20.48 -1.23
N PHE A 75 -3.84 20.10 -2.02
CA PHE A 75 -3.22 18.79 -1.90
C PHE A 75 -2.30 18.68 -0.69
N THR A 76 -1.58 19.74 -0.32
CA THR A 76 -0.87 19.79 0.96
C THR A 76 -1.82 19.60 2.15
N ILE A 77 -2.98 20.28 2.14
CA ILE A 77 -4.01 20.10 3.19
C ILE A 77 -4.53 18.66 3.22
N PHE A 78 -4.72 18.03 2.06
CA PHE A 78 -5.12 16.62 1.99
C PHE A 78 -4.06 15.70 2.64
N ILE A 79 -2.78 15.94 2.39
CA ILE A 79 -1.67 15.21 3.02
C ILE A 79 -1.69 15.42 4.53
N ASP A 80 -1.90 16.65 5.02
CA ASP A 80 -1.98 16.94 6.46
C ASP A 80 -3.11 16.16 7.14
N ILE A 81 -4.30 16.13 6.52
CA ILE A 81 -5.45 15.37 7.01
C ILE A 81 -5.12 13.87 7.06
N TYR A 82 -4.51 13.33 6.00
CA TYR A 82 -4.09 11.93 5.96
C TYR A 82 -3.08 11.62 7.07
N VAL A 83 -2.05 12.46 7.23
CA VAL A 83 -1.01 12.33 8.25
C VAL A 83 -1.63 12.33 9.65
N ALA A 84 -2.53 13.27 9.95
CA ALA A 84 -3.21 13.35 11.24
C ALA A 84 -4.04 12.09 11.54
N ILE A 85 -4.84 11.62 10.58
CA ILE A 85 -5.63 10.39 10.71
C ILE A 85 -4.71 9.18 10.95
N ARG A 86 -3.59 9.11 10.22
CA ARG A 86 -2.68 7.97 10.30
C ARG A 86 -1.92 7.93 11.62
N ILE A 87 -1.47 9.08 12.12
CA ILE A 87 -0.85 9.19 13.46
C ILE A 87 -1.84 8.72 14.54
N ILE A 88 -3.09 9.17 14.49
CA ILE A 88 -4.14 8.71 15.42
C ILE A 88 -4.32 7.19 15.31
N SER A 89 -4.34 6.64 14.10
CA SER A 89 -4.49 5.20 13.88
C SER A 89 -3.34 4.38 14.46
N ILE A 90 -2.09 4.84 14.33
CA ILE A 90 -0.90 4.19 14.91
C ILE A 90 -0.98 4.25 16.45
N LEU A 91 -1.34 5.40 17.01
CA LEU A 91 -1.46 5.56 18.46
C LEU A 91 -2.58 4.70 19.08
N LEU A 92 -3.67 4.45 18.34
CA LEU A 92 -4.84 3.71 18.84
C LEU A 92 -4.80 2.21 18.53
N SER A 93 -3.97 1.75 17.59
CA SER A 93 -3.97 0.36 17.14
C SER A 93 -2.69 -0.37 17.55
N LYS A 94 -2.84 -1.54 18.17
CA LYS A 94 -1.73 -2.41 18.55
C LYS A 94 -1.04 -3.09 17.36
N TYR A 95 -1.66 -3.05 16.16
CA TYR A 95 -1.27 -3.85 14.99
C TYR A 95 -1.08 -3.04 13.69
N ASN A 96 -1.31 -1.72 13.69
CA ASN A 96 -1.08 -0.88 12.52
C ASN A 96 0.28 -0.18 12.59
N GLY A 97 1.32 -0.89 12.15
CA GLY A 97 2.60 -0.24 11.83
C GLY A 97 2.48 0.64 10.58
N TYR A 98 3.30 1.69 10.52
CA TYR A 98 3.51 2.45 9.28
C TYR A 98 4.69 1.84 8.53
N THR A 99 4.60 1.72 7.21
CA THR A 99 5.65 1.04 6.43
C THR A 99 6.38 1.99 5.48
N MET A 100 7.61 1.63 5.11
CA MET A 100 8.37 2.32 4.05
C MET A 100 7.60 2.34 2.70
N ILE A 101 6.71 1.37 2.49
CA ILE A 101 5.88 1.27 1.29
C ILE A 101 4.75 2.31 1.30
N GLU A 102 4.16 2.62 2.47
CA GLU A 102 3.20 3.73 2.61
C GLU A 102 3.85 5.09 2.32
N SER A 103 5.11 5.26 2.73
CA SER A 103 5.91 6.44 2.38
C SER A 103 6.09 6.56 0.86
N LEU A 104 6.36 5.45 0.18
CA LEU A 104 6.47 5.41 -1.27
C LEU A 104 5.16 5.83 -1.96
N LEU A 105 4.00 5.42 -1.42
CA LEU A 105 2.68 5.78 -1.94
C LEU A 105 2.44 7.30 -1.86
N LEU A 106 2.80 7.94 -0.75
CA LEU A 106 2.69 9.40 -0.62
C LEU A 106 3.52 10.12 -1.69
N VAL A 107 4.78 9.72 -1.89
CA VAL A 107 5.62 10.26 -2.97
C VAL A 107 4.98 10.05 -4.34
N ILE A 108 4.43 8.87 -4.58
CA ILE A 108 3.82 8.49 -5.86
C ILE A 108 2.44 9.11 -6.06
N LEU A 109 1.76 9.61 -5.04
CA LEU A 109 0.58 10.47 -5.18
C LEU A 109 0.97 11.92 -5.48
N MET A 110 2.05 12.39 -4.85
CA MET A 110 2.57 13.75 -5.00
C MET A 110 2.97 14.06 -6.46
N VAL A 111 3.79 13.20 -7.06
CA VAL A 111 4.36 13.45 -8.40
C VAL A 111 3.30 13.51 -9.53
N PRO A 112 2.34 12.57 -9.64
CA PRO A 112 1.25 12.65 -10.61
C PRO A 112 0.32 13.83 -10.44
N TYR A 113 0.02 14.19 -9.19
CA TYR A 113 -0.90 15.28 -8.91
C TYR A 113 -0.29 16.63 -9.31
N GLU A 114 0.99 16.83 -8.99
CA GLU A 114 1.76 17.98 -9.47
C GLU A 114 1.84 17.98 -11.01
N SER A 115 2.13 16.84 -11.64
CA SER A 115 2.11 16.71 -13.10
C SER A 115 0.74 17.02 -13.73
N TYR A 116 -0.36 16.62 -13.09
CA TYR A 116 -1.72 16.93 -13.55
C TYR A 116 -2.00 18.44 -13.48
N LEU A 117 -1.66 19.08 -12.37
CA LEU A 117 -1.83 20.53 -12.22
C LEU A 117 -0.96 21.30 -13.20
N SER A 118 0.28 20.84 -13.41
CA SER A 118 1.21 21.43 -14.36
C SER A 118 0.62 21.39 -15.77
N LYS A 119 0.14 20.24 -16.24
CA LYS A 119 -0.52 20.11 -17.55
C LYS A 119 -1.74 21.01 -17.74
N LYS A 120 -2.48 21.29 -16.66
CA LYS A 120 -3.73 22.05 -16.72
C LYS A 120 -3.49 23.57 -16.69
N TYR A 121 -2.43 24.01 -16.01
CA TYR A 121 -2.25 25.41 -15.65
C TYR A 121 -0.87 25.98 -15.98
N VAL A 122 0.06 25.18 -16.49
CA VAL A 122 1.40 25.57 -16.96
C VAL A 122 1.44 25.39 -18.48
N LYS A 123 1.84 26.45 -19.17
CA LYS A 123 1.94 26.55 -20.63
C LYS A 123 3.25 25.94 -21.13
N CYS A 124 4.37 26.24 -20.49
CA CYS A 124 5.65 25.60 -20.78
C CYS A 124 6.58 25.64 -19.57
N ILE A 125 7.51 24.68 -19.53
CA ILE A 125 8.66 24.67 -18.62
C ILE A 125 9.90 24.61 -19.51
N HIS A 126 10.70 25.68 -19.54
CA HIS A 126 11.98 25.72 -20.26
C HIS A 126 11.95 25.41 -21.78
N ASN A 127 11.02 25.97 -22.56
CA ASN A 127 11.01 25.83 -24.04
C ASN A 127 11.09 24.37 -24.55
N LYS A 128 10.78 23.37 -23.71
CA LYS A 128 11.14 21.95 -23.94
C LYS A 128 9.98 21.02 -24.29
N ASP A 129 8.79 21.55 -24.53
CA ASP A 129 7.61 20.74 -24.79
C ASP A 129 7.17 20.85 -26.26
N GLU A 130 7.87 20.16 -27.17
CA GLU A 130 7.37 20.05 -28.55
C GLU A 130 7.04 18.62 -29.02
N ASN A 131 7.33 17.53 -28.29
CA ASN A 131 7.08 16.17 -28.85
C ASN A 131 6.61 15.08 -27.87
N ILE A 132 5.80 15.42 -26.84
CA ILE A 132 5.18 14.41 -25.96
C ILE A 132 3.66 14.38 -26.16
N LYS A 133 3.13 13.26 -26.65
CA LYS A 133 1.69 13.01 -26.78
C LYS A 133 1.19 12.20 -25.58
N ASN A 134 0.32 12.79 -24.77
CA ASN A 134 -0.35 12.06 -23.69
C ASN A 134 -1.57 11.31 -24.23
N VAL A 135 -1.71 10.04 -23.86
CA VAL A 135 -2.90 9.24 -24.14
C VAL A 135 -3.43 8.65 -22.85
N PHE A 136 -4.74 8.41 -22.78
CA PHE A 136 -5.35 7.80 -21.61
C PHE A 136 -4.71 6.42 -21.29
N MET A 137 -4.59 5.59 -22.31
CA MET A 137 -4.13 4.21 -22.21
C MET A 137 -3.48 3.79 -23.52
N LYS A 138 -2.27 3.25 -23.45
CA LYS A 138 -1.60 2.53 -24.54
C LYS A 138 -2.08 1.08 -24.55
N TYR A 139 -1.98 0.43 -25.71
CA TYR A 139 -2.33 -0.99 -25.85
C TYR A 139 -3.69 -1.34 -25.22
N LYS A 140 -4.71 -0.54 -25.55
CA LYS A 140 -6.05 -0.60 -24.94
C LYS A 140 -6.66 -2.00 -24.97
N PHE A 141 -6.59 -2.68 -26.12
CA PHE A 141 -7.12 -4.04 -26.27
C PHE A 141 -6.48 -5.03 -25.31
N ILE A 142 -5.14 -5.06 -25.24
CA ILE A 142 -4.40 -5.95 -24.34
C ILE A 142 -4.73 -5.63 -22.88
N THR A 143 -4.79 -4.34 -22.54
CA THR A 143 -5.14 -3.85 -21.21
C THR A 143 -6.53 -4.32 -20.78
N ILE A 144 -7.53 -4.18 -21.64
CA ILE A 144 -8.92 -4.60 -21.37
C ILE A 144 -9.00 -6.12 -21.18
N ILE A 145 -8.36 -6.90 -22.06
CA ILE A 145 -8.35 -8.37 -21.97
C ILE A 145 -7.75 -8.82 -20.64
N LEU A 146 -6.57 -8.28 -20.28
CA LEU A 146 -5.91 -8.61 -19.02
C LEU A 146 -6.77 -8.23 -17.80
N SER A 147 -7.46 -7.10 -17.83
CA SER A 147 -8.39 -6.71 -16.75
C SER A 147 -9.58 -7.64 -16.62
N ILE A 148 -10.17 -8.12 -17.71
CA ILE A 148 -11.27 -9.10 -17.66
C ILE A 148 -10.79 -10.42 -17.06
N VAL A 149 -9.63 -10.91 -17.48
CA VAL A 149 -9.04 -12.14 -16.93
C VAL A 149 -8.80 -11.99 -15.43
N PHE A 150 -8.26 -10.85 -14.99
CA PHE A 150 -8.04 -10.59 -13.57
C PHE A 150 -9.34 -10.51 -12.76
N MET A 151 -10.40 -9.90 -13.30
CA MET A 151 -11.72 -9.88 -12.65
C MET A 151 -12.31 -11.30 -12.48
N ILE A 152 -12.20 -12.16 -13.51
CA ILE A 152 -12.63 -13.56 -13.42
C ILE A 152 -11.83 -14.30 -12.34
N PHE A 153 -10.51 -14.12 -12.30
CA PHE A 153 -9.65 -14.68 -11.26
C PHE A 153 -10.08 -14.22 -9.86
N THR A 154 -10.33 -12.92 -9.66
CA THR A 154 -10.77 -12.38 -8.36
C THR A 154 -12.07 -13.04 -7.89
N VAL A 155 -13.07 -13.15 -8.77
CA VAL A 155 -14.35 -13.78 -8.41
C VAL A 155 -14.14 -15.24 -8.05
N ALA A 156 -13.43 -16.01 -8.89
CA ALA A 156 -13.16 -17.42 -8.63
C ALA A 156 -12.40 -17.63 -7.30
N PHE A 157 -11.37 -16.84 -7.04
CA PHE A 157 -10.56 -16.94 -5.83
C PHE A 157 -11.39 -16.78 -4.55
N PHE A 158 -12.26 -15.76 -4.49
CA PHE A 158 -13.07 -15.52 -3.30
C PHE A 158 -14.28 -16.47 -3.20
N THR A 159 -14.82 -16.94 -4.33
CA THR A 159 -15.84 -18.00 -4.32
C THR A 159 -15.27 -19.29 -3.74
N ASP A 160 -14.11 -19.75 -4.23
CA ASP A 160 -13.46 -20.97 -3.73
C ASP A 160 -13.10 -20.85 -2.24
N LEU A 161 -12.64 -19.68 -1.79
CA LEU A 161 -12.38 -19.39 -0.38
C LEU A 161 -13.65 -19.56 0.46
N ASN A 162 -14.75 -18.90 0.07
CA ASN A 162 -15.99 -18.91 0.83
C ASN A 162 -16.63 -20.30 0.86
N GLU A 163 -16.73 -20.97 -0.30
CA GLU A 163 -17.28 -22.32 -0.38
C GLU A 163 -16.44 -23.33 0.41
N GLY A 164 -15.11 -23.20 0.38
CA GLY A 164 -14.23 -24.02 1.18
C GLY A 164 -14.47 -23.83 2.68
N LYS A 165 -14.62 -22.57 3.14
CA LYS A 165 -14.91 -22.29 4.55
C LYS A 165 -16.25 -22.88 4.99
N GLU A 166 -17.29 -22.79 4.15
CA GLU A 166 -18.59 -23.40 4.41
C GLU A 166 -18.51 -24.94 4.49
N LYS A 167 -17.69 -25.55 3.63
CA LYS A 167 -17.42 -27.01 3.64
C LYS A 167 -16.48 -27.43 4.77
N GLY A 168 -15.95 -26.49 5.55
CA GLY A 168 -15.00 -26.74 6.62
C GLY A 168 -13.60 -27.08 6.14
N PHE A 169 -13.24 -26.84 4.88
CA PHE A 169 -11.88 -27.05 4.38
C PHE A 169 -11.49 -26.01 3.33
N VAL A 170 -10.38 -25.32 3.57
CA VAL A 170 -9.78 -24.37 2.62
C VAL A 170 -8.30 -24.62 2.53
N LYS A 171 -7.79 -24.59 1.30
CA LYS A 171 -6.35 -24.50 1.02
C LYS A 171 -6.06 -23.33 0.10
N VAL A 172 -5.17 -22.45 0.53
CA VAL A 172 -4.61 -21.36 -0.27
C VAL A 172 -3.09 -21.45 -0.23
N PHE A 173 -2.50 -22.01 -1.28
CA PHE A 173 -1.06 -22.26 -1.37
C PHE A 173 -0.55 -23.08 -0.18
N ASP A 174 0.32 -22.50 0.65
CA ASP A 174 0.92 -23.14 1.82
C ASP A 174 0.03 -23.06 3.07
N TYR A 175 -1.11 -22.38 2.98
CA TYR A 175 -2.04 -22.18 4.08
C TYR A 175 -3.22 -23.14 3.97
N GLU A 176 -3.47 -23.91 5.02
CA GLU A 176 -4.62 -24.82 5.10
C GLU A 176 -5.39 -24.57 6.40
N TYR A 177 -6.71 -24.62 6.28
CA TYR A 177 -7.66 -24.58 7.38
C TYR A 177 -8.68 -25.70 7.20
N SER A 178 -8.90 -26.47 8.25
CA SER A 178 -9.86 -27.57 8.28
C SER A 178 -10.64 -27.53 9.60
N LEU A 179 -11.97 -27.67 9.52
CA LEU A 179 -12.88 -27.84 10.64
C LEU A 179 -13.73 -29.08 10.37
N ASN A 180 -13.52 -30.12 11.17
CA ASN A 180 -14.30 -31.34 11.12
C ASN A 180 -15.18 -31.45 12.37
N SER A 181 -16.44 -31.85 12.21
CA SER A 181 -17.39 -32.03 13.31
C SER A 181 -18.02 -33.41 13.19
N ASN A 182 -17.31 -34.43 13.66
CA ASN A 182 -17.76 -35.82 13.62
C ASN A 182 -17.98 -36.36 15.04
N ASN A 183 -19.13 -37.00 15.27
CA ASN A 183 -19.44 -37.76 16.50
C ASN A 183 -19.15 -37.01 17.82
N ASN A 184 -19.70 -35.80 17.98
CA ASN A 184 -19.57 -34.95 19.17
C ASN A 184 -18.14 -34.51 19.54
N LYS A 185 -17.18 -34.62 18.61
CA LYS A 185 -15.86 -34.01 18.74
C LYS A 185 -15.59 -33.11 17.55
N ARG A 186 -15.22 -31.87 17.84
CA ARG A 186 -14.80 -30.90 16.84
C ARG A 186 -13.29 -30.92 16.75
N GLU A 187 -12.77 -30.90 15.53
CA GLU A 187 -11.35 -30.90 15.24
C GLU A 187 -11.03 -29.75 14.30
N VAL A 188 -10.07 -28.92 14.69
CA VAL A 188 -9.55 -27.83 13.88
C VAL A 188 -8.11 -28.13 13.54
N SER A 189 -7.80 -28.18 12.24
CA SER A 189 -6.43 -28.31 11.74
C SER A 189 -6.04 -27.06 10.97
N ILE A 190 -4.83 -26.58 11.23
CA ILE A 190 -4.27 -25.37 10.65
C ILE A 190 -2.84 -25.64 10.23
N LYS A 191 -2.54 -25.28 8.99
CA LYS A 191 -1.21 -25.43 8.40
C LYS A 191 -0.71 -24.13 7.77
N SER A 192 0.53 -23.80 8.03
CA SER A 192 1.30 -22.70 7.46
C SER A 192 2.77 -23.10 7.41
N ASN A 193 3.63 -22.21 6.89
CA ASN A 193 5.08 -22.40 6.93
C ASN A 193 5.66 -22.38 8.37
N SER A 194 4.94 -21.80 9.33
CA SER A 194 5.36 -21.64 10.73
C SER A 194 4.58 -22.53 11.71
N MET A 195 3.46 -23.11 11.28
CA MET A 195 2.55 -23.83 12.15
C MET A 195 1.95 -25.02 11.43
N ASP A 196 2.05 -26.22 12.01
CA ASP A 196 1.27 -27.40 11.60
C ASP A 196 0.66 -27.96 12.87
N SER A 197 -0.65 -27.78 13.02
CA SER A 197 -1.33 -28.05 14.29
C SER A 197 -2.71 -28.63 14.05
N THR A 198 -3.09 -29.53 14.94
CA THR A 198 -4.43 -30.13 14.96
C THR A 198 -4.89 -30.17 16.40
N ILE A 199 -6.03 -29.53 16.68
CA ILE A 199 -6.60 -29.42 18.01
C ILE A 199 -7.97 -30.08 18.02
N ILE A 200 -8.16 -30.99 18.96
CA ILE A 200 -9.42 -31.70 19.18
C ILE A 200 -10.08 -31.12 20.43
N GLU A 201 -11.37 -30.85 20.34
CA GLU A 201 -12.18 -30.41 21.47
C GLU A 201 -12.26 -31.48 22.56
N ASP A 202 -11.98 -31.09 23.79
CA ASP A 202 -12.12 -31.90 24.99
C ASP A 202 -12.67 -31.09 26.17
N ASN A 203 -12.91 -31.76 27.29
CA ASN A 203 -13.50 -31.13 28.48
C ASN A 203 -12.62 -29.99 29.07
N LYS A 204 -11.33 -29.88 28.71
CA LYS A 204 -10.44 -28.84 29.22
C LYS A 204 -10.54 -27.57 28.38
N ASN A 205 -10.66 -27.70 27.06
CA ASN A 205 -10.63 -26.59 26.13
C ASN A 205 -12.02 -26.18 25.57
N GLU A 206 -13.08 -26.96 25.82
CA GLU A 206 -14.47 -26.72 25.35
C GLU A 206 -14.92 -25.27 25.49
N LYS A 207 -14.70 -24.65 26.67
CA LYS A 207 -15.10 -23.26 26.95
C LYS A 207 -14.45 -22.22 26.03
N TYR A 208 -13.31 -22.55 25.44
CA TYR A 208 -12.50 -21.66 24.60
C TYR A 208 -12.56 -22.04 23.11
N PHE A 209 -13.13 -23.21 22.78
CA PHE A 209 -13.03 -23.81 21.45
C PHE A 209 -13.75 -23.00 20.37
N ASP A 210 -14.93 -22.45 20.64
CA ASP A 210 -15.65 -21.58 19.69
C ASP A 210 -14.84 -20.32 19.32
N LYS A 211 -14.17 -19.74 20.32
CA LYS A 211 -13.30 -18.57 20.11
C LYS A 211 -12.05 -18.95 19.32
N TYR A 212 -11.52 -20.15 19.52
CA TYR A 212 -10.42 -20.69 18.71
C TYR A 212 -10.84 -20.86 17.25
N ILE A 213 -11.99 -21.50 16.97
CA ILE A 213 -12.53 -21.65 15.60
C ILE A 213 -12.64 -20.29 14.91
N ASN A 214 -13.20 -19.28 15.60
CA ASN A 214 -13.33 -17.94 15.02
C ASN A 214 -11.96 -17.31 14.74
N LYS A 215 -11.00 -17.41 15.66
CA LYS A 215 -9.64 -16.90 15.46
C LYS A 215 -8.92 -17.60 14.29
N ALA A 216 -9.05 -18.92 14.17
CA ALA A 216 -8.51 -19.70 13.07
C ALA A 216 -9.12 -19.31 11.72
N SER A 217 -10.43 -19.12 11.68
CA SER A 217 -11.16 -18.65 10.50
C SER A 217 -10.73 -17.25 10.06
N ILE A 218 -10.57 -16.32 11.01
CA ILE A 218 -10.05 -14.96 10.74
C ILE A 218 -8.62 -15.03 10.23
N TRP A 219 -7.76 -15.84 10.86
CA TRP A 219 -6.38 -16.04 10.39
C TRP A 219 -6.36 -16.50 8.93
N MET A 220 -7.20 -17.47 8.55
CA MET A 220 -7.26 -17.96 7.17
C MET A 220 -7.67 -16.86 6.17
N ASP A 221 -8.61 -15.98 6.54
CA ASP A 221 -9.02 -14.85 5.69
C ASP A 221 -7.86 -13.87 5.45
N PHE A 222 -7.06 -13.60 6.49
CA PHE A 222 -5.88 -12.74 6.37
C PHE A 222 -4.79 -13.38 5.51
N GLN A 223 -4.51 -14.69 5.66
CA GLN A 223 -3.55 -15.37 4.80
C GLN A 223 -4.03 -15.45 3.34
N ALA A 224 -5.33 -15.67 3.11
CA ALA A 224 -5.90 -15.61 1.76
C ALA A 224 -5.77 -14.21 1.15
N LEU A 225 -6.04 -13.16 1.94
CA LEU A 225 -5.86 -11.76 1.53
C LEU A 225 -4.39 -11.45 1.20
N LYS A 226 -3.44 -11.96 2.00
CA LYS A 226 -2.00 -11.83 1.75
C LYS A 226 -1.61 -12.41 0.39
N VAL A 227 -2.03 -13.64 0.12
CA VAL A 227 -1.76 -14.33 -1.16
C VAL A 227 -2.41 -13.60 -2.34
N TYR A 228 -3.70 -13.25 -2.22
CA TYR A 228 -4.41 -12.48 -3.24
C TYR A 228 -3.70 -11.15 -3.55
N SER A 229 -3.15 -10.51 -2.53
CA SER A 229 -2.45 -9.24 -2.69
C SER A 229 -1.15 -9.39 -3.47
N TYR A 230 -0.42 -10.50 -3.35
CA TYR A 230 0.72 -10.75 -4.23
C TYR A 230 0.31 -10.93 -5.69
N PHE A 231 -0.83 -11.59 -5.97
CA PHE A 231 -1.39 -11.66 -7.32
C PHE A 231 -1.80 -10.29 -7.86
N GLY A 232 -2.51 -9.49 -7.05
CA GLY A 232 -2.90 -8.13 -7.42
C GLY A 232 -1.70 -7.23 -7.69
N MET A 233 -0.65 -7.35 -6.88
CA MET A 233 0.62 -6.64 -7.07
C MET A 233 1.24 -7.04 -8.41
N ALA A 234 1.44 -8.34 -8.66
CA ALA A 234 2.03 -8.82 -9.91
C ALA A 234 1.23 -8.37 -11.14
N PHE A 235 -0.09 -8.46 -11.08
CA PHE A 235 -0.99 -7.98 -12.12
C PHE A 235 -0.79 -6.49 -12.41
N MET A 236 -0.87 -5.64 -11.38
CA MET A 236 -0.73 -4.19 -11.54
C MET A 236 0.67 -3.81 -12.07
N GLY A 237 1.71 -4.52 -11.65
CA GLY A 237 3.07 -4.36 -12.18
C GLY A 237 3.14 -4.72 -13.67
N LEU A 238 2.52 -5.81 -14.09
CA LEU A 238 2.44 -6.21 -15.50
C LEU A 238 1.67 -5.17 -16.33
N MET A 239 0.57 -4.63 -15.80
CA MET A 239 -0.19 -3.57 -16.46
C MET A 239 0.62 -2.29 -16.63
N MET A 240 1.39 -1.90 -15.62
CA MET A 240 2.33 -0.78 -15.69
C MET A 240 3.38 -1.01 -16.79
N LEU A 241 3.95 -2.22 -16.89
CA LEU A 241 4.92 -2.55 -17.94
C LEU A 241 4.30 -2.43 -19.34
N VAL A 242 3.09 -2.96 -19.55
CA VAL A 242 2.35 -2.83 -20.82
C VAL A 242 2.17 -1.36 -21.22
N GLN A 243 1.88 -0.48 -20.26
CA GLN A 243 1.74 0.96 -20.51
C GLN A 243 3.08 1.69 -20.80
N ASN A 244 4.21 1.10 -20.42
CA ASN A 244 5.54 1.66 -20.64
C ASN A 244 6.23 1.16 -21.92
N ILE A 245 5.67 0.15 -22.61
CA ILE A 245 6.21 -0.31 -23.89
C ILE A 245 6.27 0.88 -24.88
N LYS A 246 7.44 1.04 -25.53
CA LYS A 246 7.68 2.09 -26.51
C LYS A 246 6.74 1.93 -27.70
N TYR A 247 6.07 3.00 -28.10
CA TYR A 247 5.32 3.08 -29.35
C TYR A 247 6.31 3.43 -30.46
N LYS A 248 6.25 2.75 -31.61
CA LYS A 248 7.01 3.15 -32.81
C LYS A 248 6.36 4.39 -33.44
N THR A 249 6.61 5.57 -32.86
CA THR A 249 6.10 6.86 -33.34
C THR A 249 7.20 7.92 -33.33
N LYS A 250 7.02 8.98 -34.13
CA LYS A 250 7.95 10.12 -34.22
C LYS A 250 8.01 10.97 -32.93
N TYR A 251 6.99 10.84 -32.07
CA TYR A 251 6.85 11.53 -30.78
C TYR A 251 6.77 10.52 -29.63
N GLU A 252 7.17 10.95 -28.42
CA GLU A 252 7.05 10.13 -27.21
C GLU A 252 5.58 10.08 -26.78
N VAL A 253 5.05 8.87 -26.56
CA VAL A 253 3.68 8.70 -26.05
C VAL A 253 3.76 8.32 -24.58
N LYS A 254 3.05 9.03 -23.70
CA LYS A 254 2.93 8.70 -22.27
C LYS A 254 1.48 8.32 -21.92
N SER A 255 1.31 7.28 -21.10
CA SER A 255 -0.01 6.84 -20.62
C SER A 255 -0.30 7.40 -19.23
N THR A 256 -1.50 7.94 -19.03
CA THR A 256 -1.97 8.32 -17.68
C THR A 256 -2.35 7.10 -16.83
N MET A 257 -2.81 6.01 -17.45
CA MET A 257 -3.12 4.75 -16.75
C MET A 257 -1.91 4.10 -16.09
N ASN A 258 -0.69 4.37 -16.57
CA ASN A 258 0.55 3.91 -15.96
C ASN A 258 0.64 4.30 -14.47
N ILE A 259 0.17 5.50 -14.14
CA ILE A 259 0.15 6.02 -12.77
C ILE A 259 -0.87 5.27 -11.92
N ILE A 260 -2.04 4.97 -12.48
CA ILE A 260 -3.11 4.22 -11.80
C ILE A 260 -2.63 2.80 -11.50
N PHE A 261 -2.00 2.13 -12.46
CA PHE A 261 -1.44 0.80 -12.24
C PHE A 261 -0.29 0.80 -11.23
N LEU A 262 0.57 1.82 -11.26
CA LEU A 262 1.60 1.99 -10.22
C LEU A 262 0.97 2.16 -8.83
N GLY A 263 -0.08 2.98 -8.70
CA GLY A 263 -0.81 3.13 -7.43
C GLY A 263 -1.41 1.81 -6.94
N GLY A 264 -2.05 1.05 -7.84
CA GLY A 264 -2.59 -0.27 -7.55
C GLY A 264 -1.51 -1.28 -7.13
N PHE A 265 -0.36 -1.29 -7.81
CA PHE A 265 0.79 -2.15 -7.47
C PHE A 265 1.22 -1.95 -6.02
N ILE A 266 1.34 -0.69 -5.60
CA ILE A 266 1.80 -0.35 -4.24
C ILE A 266 0.74 -0.72 -3.21
N ILE A 267 -0.55 -0.45 -3.45
CA ILE A 267 -1.63 -0.82 -2.54
C ILE A 267 -1.61 -2.33 -2.28
N PHE A 268 -1.51 -3.13 -3.33
CA PHE A 268 -1.44 -4.58 -3.20
C PHE A 268 -0.13 -5.05 -2.54
N ALA A 269 1.01 -4.41 -2.84
CA ALA A 269 2.27 -4.69 -2.16
C ALA A 269 2.16 -4.43 -0.64
N MET A 270 1.52 -3.33 -0.25
CA MET A 270 1.28 -3.01 1.16
C MET A 270 0.46 -4.09 1.84
N ILE A 271 -0.66 -4.50 1.25
CA ILE A 271 -1.50 -5.53 1.86
C ILE A 271 -0.71 -6.84 1.96
N GLY A 272 0.02 -7.26 0.92
CA GLY A 272 0.77 -8.52 0.93
C GLY A 272 1.94 -8.55 1.92
N ILE A 273 2.61 -7.42 2.15
CA ILE A 273 3.82 -7.34 3.01
C ILE A 273 3.47 -6.90 4.45
N ASN A 274 2.22 -6.52 4.72
CA ASN A 274 1.81 -6.01 6.03
C ASN A 274 2.10 -7.02 7.15
N GLU A 275 2.75 -6.55 8.23
CA GLU A 275 3.05 -7.34 9.43
C GLU A 275 1.79 -7.83 10.16
N ILE A 276 0.63 -7.23 9.90
CA ILE A 276 -0.65 -7.66 10.47
C ILE A 276 -0.91 -9.16 10.25
N HIS A 277 -0.46 -9.72 9.12
CA HIS A 277 -0.58 -11.14 8.82
C HIS A 277 0.21 -12.02 9.80
N ASN A 278 1.44 -11.60 10.13
CA ASN A 278 2.29 -12.29 11.08
C ASN A 278 1.78 -12.11 12.51
N ASN A 279 1.26 -10.92 12.83
CA ASN A 279 0.71 -10.63 14.15
C ASN A 279 -0.54 -11.48 14.43
N ILE A 280 -1.42 -11.65 13.45
CA ILE A 280 -2.62 -12.49 13.59
C ILE A 280 -2.23 -13.97 13.76
N GLU A 281 -1.19 -14.43 13.06
CA GLU A 281 -0.66 -15.78 13.23
C GLU A 281 -0.05 -15.97 14.63
N ASN A 282 0.76 -15.02 15.11
CA ASN A 282 1.32 -15.07 16.46
C ASN A 282 0.24 -15.04 17.56
N ASP A 283 -0.80 -14.23 17.37
CA ASP A 283 -1.96 -14.17 18.28
C ASP A 283 -2.74 -15.49 18.32
N LEU A 284 -2.81 -16.20 17.18
CA LEU A 284 -3.43 -17.53 17.10
C LEU A 284 -2.57 -18.57 17.81
N ILE A 285 -1.26 -18.59 17.55
CA ILE A 285 -0.29 -19.50 18.20
C ILE A 285 -0.31 -19.29 19.73
N THR A 286 -0.29 -18.04 20.17
CA THR A 286 -0.37 -17.69 21.60
C THR A 286 -1.67 -18.22 22.21
N TYR A 287 -2.80 -17.99 21.54
CA TYR A 287 -4.10 -18.47 22.02
C TYR A 287 -4.16 -19.99 22.11
N MET A 288 -3.55 -20.69 21.15
CA MET A 288 -3.44 -22.15 21.20
C MET A 288 -2.63 -22.60 22.41
N SER A 289 -1.46 -21.99 22.64
CA SER A 289 -0.57 -22.35 23.75
C SER A 289 -1.20 -22.11 25.14
N GLU A 290 -2.04 -21.08 25.28
CA GLU A 290 -2.62 -20.71 26.57
C GLU A 290 -3.90 -21.48 26.91
N TYR A 291 -4.69 -21.85 25.89
CA TYR A 291 -6.07 -22.31 26.11
C TYR A 291 -6.40 -23.66 25.48
N MET A 292 -5.61 -24.14 24.51
CA MET A 292 -5.96 -25.34 23.74
C MET A 292 -5.14 -26.58 24.10
N TYR A 293 -3.96 -26.41 24.70
CA TYR A 293 -3.08 -27.49 25.16
C TYR A 293 -3.12 -27.68 26.69
#